data_AF-A0A2E9ILG3-F1
#
_entry.id   AF-A0A2E9ILG3-F1
#
_cell.length_a   1.000
_cell.length_b   1.000
_cell.length_c   1.000
_cell.angle_alpha   90.00
_cell.angle_beta   90.00
_cell.angle_gamma   90.00
#
_symmetry.space_group_name_H-M   'P 1'
#
loop_
_entity.id
_entity.type
_entity.pdbx_description
1 polymer ?
#
loop_
_entity_poly.entity_id
_entity_poly.type
_entity_poly.pdbx_seq_one_letter_code
_entity_poly.pdbx_strand_id
1 'polypeptide(L)'
;MEYGYFSLALIVGFALTRIITERTNFHLRFKGLWIHHWILAAAAMLVLLQFGIDEPLLWGSLTGASLEGLVRKNWSIIDRT
;
A
#
# COMPACT_ATOMS: atom_id res chain seq x y z
N MET A 1 -15.46 14.33 11.73
CA MET A 1 -15.59 14.16 10.26
C MET A 1 -14.36 13.49 9.65
N GLU A 2 -13.16 13.78 10.17
CA GLU A 2 -11.88 13.19 9.72
C GLU A 2 -11.87 11.65 9.72
N TYR A 3 -12.37 10.99 10.76
CA TYR A 3 -12.50 9.52 10.79
C TYR A 3 -13.38 8.94 9.68
N GLY A 4 -14.41 9.68 9.25
CA GLY A 4 -15.27 9.26 8.15
C GLY A 4 -14.53 9.26 6.82
N TYR A 5 -13.80 10.36 6.54
CA TYR A 5 -12.95 10.47 5.36
C TYR A 5 -11.81 9.45 5.36
N PHE A 6 -11.14 9.25 6.50
CA PHE A 6 -10.14 8.21 6.68
C PHE A 6 -10.70 6.83 6.36
N SER A 7 -11.87 6.49 6.91
CA SER A 7 -12.49 5.17 6.73
C SER A 7 -12.86 4.92 5.26
N LEU A 8 -13.48 5.91 4.60
CA LEU A 8 -13.82 5.82 3.18
C LEU A 8 -12.56 5.72 2.31
N ALA A 9 -11.55 6.53 2.58
CA ALA A 9 -10.28 6.49 1.85
C ALA A 9 -9.56 5.15 2.04
N LEU A 10 -9.63 4.54 3.22
CA LEU A 10 -9.09 3.20 3.48
C LEU A 10 -9.80 2.15 2.64
N ILE A 11 -11.14 2.13 2.66
CA ILE A 11 -11.91 1.16 1.87
C ILE A 11 -11.63 1.32 0.37
N VAL A 12 -11.65 2.57 -0.13
CA VAL A 12 -11.39 2.87 -1.54
C VAL A 12 -9.95 2.53 -1.91
N GLY A 13 -8.98 2.92 -1.08
CA GLY A 13 -7.56 2.62 -1.29
C GLY A 13 -7.28 1.14 -1.35
N PHE A 14 -7.86 0.35 -0.44
CA PHE A 14 -7.78 -1.10 -0.46
C PHE A 14 -8.40 -1.69 -1.74
N ALA A 15 -9.64 -1.31 -2.06
CA ALA A 15 -10.36 -1.85 -3.20
C ALA A 15 -9.65 -1.53 -4.54
N LEU A 16 -9.18 -0.29 -4.72
CA LEU A 16 -8.45 0.11 -5.92
C LEU A 16 -7.11 -0.61 -6.03
N THR A 17 -6.34 -0.69 -4.93
CA THR A 17 -5.07 -1.41 -4.91
C THR A 17 -5.27 -2.87 -5.28
N ARG A 18 -6.34 -3.51 -4.78
CA ARG A 18 -6.69 -4.89 -5.10
C ARG A 18 -7.03 -5.06 -6.59
N ILE A 19 -7.89 -4.19 -7.13
CA ILE A 19 -8.25 -4.23 -8.56
C ILE A 19 -7.00 -4.08 -9.44
N ILE A 20 -6.12 -3.14 -9.10
CA ILE A 20 -4.89 -2.91 -9.86
C ILE A 20 -3.99 -4.14 -9.76
N THR A 21 -3.69 -4.61 -8.55
CA THR A 21 -2.75 -5.72 -8.32
C THR A 21 -3.26 -7.08 -8.81
N GLU A 22 -4.58 -7.28 -8.93
CA GLU A 22 -5.15 -8.48 -9.56
C GLU A 22 -5.17 -8.39 -11.09
N ARG A 23 -5.38 -7.20 -11.67
CA ARG A 23 -5.44 -7.00 -13.13
C ARG A 23 -4.09 -6.76 -13.78
N THR A 24 -3.13 -6.29 -13.01
CA THR A 24 -1.77 -6.04 -13.47
C THR A 24 -0.84 -7.07 -12.86
N ASN A 25 -0.05 -7.74 -13.71
CA ASN A 25 1.11 -8.52 -13.25
C ASN A 25 2.23 -7.57 -12.81
N PHE A 26 1.91 -6.62 -11.92
CA PHE A 26 2.82 -5.57 -11.47
C PHE A 26 3.88 -6.19 -10.56
N HIS A 27 4.95 -6.68 -11.17
CA HIS A 27 6.14 -7.15 -10.48
C HIS A 27 7.17 -6.03 -10.55
N LEU A 28 7.24 -5.20 -9.50
CA LEU A 28 8.37 -4.30 -9.31
C LEU A 28 9.59 -5.15 -8.96
N ARG A 29 10.31 -5.57 -10.01
CA ARG A 29 11.56 -6.32 -9.92
C ARG A 29 12.71 -5.33 -9.90
N PHE A 30 13.44 -5.28 -8.78
CA PHE A 30 14.67 -4.51 -8.69
C PHE A 30 15.82 -5.46 -8.37
N LYS A 31 16.67 -5.78 -9.36
CA LYS A 31 17.86 -6.64 -9.19
C LYS A 31 17.60 -7.97 -8.44
N GLY A 32 16.49 -8.66 -8.72
CA GLY A 32 16.13 -9.93 -8.04
C GLY A 32 15.40 -9.77 -6.71
N LEU A 33 15.03 -8.54 -6.32
CA LEU A 33 14.14 -8.26 -5.20
C LEU A 33 12.73 -8.01 -5.70
N TRP A 34 11.77 -8.69 -5.07
CA TRP A 34 10.34 -8.46 -5.23
C TRP A 34 9.88 -7.52 -4.12
N ILE A 35 9.71 -6.24 -4.45
CA ILE A 35 9.24 -5.25 -3.49
C ILE A 35 7.72 -5.24 -3.51
N HIS A 36 7.11 -5.72 -2.43
CA HIS A 36 5.66 -5.65 -2.25
C HIS A 36 5.22 -4.19 -2.09
N HIS A 37 4.11 -3.83 -2.73
CA HIS A 37 3.56 -2.48 -2.65
C HIS A 37 3.18 -2.07 -1.22
N TRP A 38 2.91 -3.02 -0.30
CA TRP A 38 2.67 -2.68 1.10
C TRP A 38 3.90 -2.06 1.78
N ILE A 39 5.11 -2.48 1.39
CA ILE A 39 6.37 -1.91 1.88
C ILE A 39 6.52 -0.48 1.37
N LEU A 40 6.17 -0.24 0.09
CA LEU A 40 6.21 1.09 -0.51
C LEU A 40 5.18 2.04 0.12
N ALA A 41 3.96 1.54 0.37
CA ALA A 41 2.93 2.28 1.08
C ALA A 41 3.37 2.61 2.50
N ALA A 42 3.96 1.65 3.22
CA ALA A 42 4.49 1.88 4.56
C ALA A 42 5.63 2.91 4.57
N ALA A 43 6.56 2.83 3.61
CA ALA A 43 7.63 3.82 3.46
C ALA A 43 7.09 5.22 3.15
N ALA A 44 6.07 5.33 2.29
CA ALA A 44 5.40 6.60 2.00
C ALA A 44 4.74 7.19 3.26
N MET A 45 4.10 6.37 4.11
CA MET A 45 3.56 6.82 5.39
C MET A 45 4.65 7.34 6.34
N LEU A 46 5.83 6.71 6.37
CA LEU A 46 6.97 7.22 7.15
C LEU A 46 7.42 8.60 6.66
N VAL A 47 7.40 8.85 5.34
CA VAL A 47 7.67 10.17 4.78
C VAL A 47 6.60 11.17 5.23
N LEU A 48 5.31 10.83 5.11
CA LEU A 48 4.23 11.72 5.59
C LEU A 48 4.41 12.07 7.08
N LEU A 49 4.74 11.08 7.90
CA LEU A 49 5.00 11.25 9.32
C LEU A 49 6.17 12.21 9.58
N GLN A 50 7.29 12.05 8.85
CA GLN A 50 8.46 12.91 8.99
C GLN A 50 8.19 14.37 8.63
N PHE A 51 7.27 14.63 7.70
CA PHE A 51 6.87 15.96 7.26
C PHE A 51 5.63 16.51 7.98
N GLY A 52 5.05 15.78 8.94
CA GLY A 52 3.86 16.21 9.69
C GLY A 52 2.62 16.40 8.81
N ILE A 53 2.44 15.56 7.79
CA ILE A 53 1.28 15.64 6.90
C ILE A 53 0.13 14.83 7.50
N ASP A 54 -0.91 15.52 7.97
CA ASP A 54 -2.05 14.92 8.70
C ASP A 54 -3.34 14.80 7.88
N GLU A 55 -3.23 14.67 6.55
CA GLU A 55 -4.41 14.59 5.65
C GLU A 55 -5.09 13.19 5.73
N PRO A 56 -6.34 13.07 6.24
CA PRO A 56 -7.00 11.78 6.46
C PRO A 56 -7.18 10.94 5.19
N LEU A 57 -7.35 11.58 4.03
CA LEU A 57 -7.48 10.86 2.76
C LEU A 57 -6.17 10.19 2.33
N LEU A 58 -5.03 10.86 2.54
CA LEU A 58 -3.71 10.29 2.28
C LEU A 58 -3.41 9.12 3.21
N TRP A 59 -3.66 9.31 4.51
CA TRP A 59 -3.47 8.25 5.51
C TRP A 59 -4.38 7.05 5.25
N GLY A 60 -5.66 7.28 4.99
CA GLY A 60 -6.63 6.22 4.70
C GLY A 60 -6.22 5.44 3.45
N SER A 61 -5.96 6.13 2.34
CA SER A 61 -5.59 5.48 1.07
C SER A 61 -4.30 4.66 1.18
N LEU A 62 -3.24 5.19 1.82
CA LEU A 62 -2.00 4.46 2.04
C LEU A 62 -2.17 3.27 3.00
N THR A 63 -3.00 3.42 4.03
CA THR A 63 -3.36 2.32 4.94
C THR A 63 -4.06 1.22 4.17
N GLY A 64 -5.06 1.55 3.35
CA GLY A 64 -5.79 0.60 2.52
C GLY A 64 -4.86 -0.14 1.54
N ALA A 65 -3.95 0.58 0.88
CA ALA A 65 -2.96 -0.02 -0.02
C ALA A 65 -1.99 -0.97 0.72
N SER A 66 -1.55 -0.58 1.93
CA SER A 66 -0.69 -1.44 2.76
C SER A 66 -1.40 -2.72 3.19
N LEU A 67 -2.66 -2.61 3.63
CA LEU A 67 -3.46 -3.76 4.05
C LEU A 67 -3.71 -4.76 2.92
N GLU A 68 -3.90 -4.31 1.67
CA GLU A 68 -4.05 -5.23 0.52
C GLU A 68 -2.85 -6.15 0.39
N GLY A 69 -1.63 -5.59 0.40
CA GLY A 69 -0.42 -6.37 0.25
C GLY A 69 -0.12 -7.27 1.45
N LEU A 70 -0.51 -6.86 2.66
CA LEU A 70 -0.38 -7.70 3.87
C LEU A 70 -1.32 -8.92 3.85
N VAL A 71 -2.47 -8.86 3.18
CA VAL A 71 -3.39 -10.01 3.05
C VAL A 71 -2.81 -11.12 2.18
N ARG A 72 -1.81 -10.84 1.33
CA ARG A 72 -1.24 -11.82 0.40
C ARG A 72 -0.43 -12.87 1.14
N LYS A 73 -0.55 -14.15 0.73
CA LYS A 73 0.11 -15.29 1.41
C LYS A 73 1.63 -15.34 1.23
N ASN A 74 2.16 -14.76 0.15
CA ASN A 74 3.59 -14.83 -0.16
C ASN A 74 4.25 -13.46 0.02
N TRP A 75 5.02 -13.33 1.10
CA TRP A 75 5.79 -12.12 1.41
C TRP A 75 7.27 -12.28 1.04
N SER A 76 7.66 -13.29 0.24
CA SER A 76 9.06 -13.49 -0.13
C SER A 76 9.57 -12.29 -0.93
N ILE A 77 10.51 -11.53 -0.37
CA ILE A 77 11.15 -10.39 -1.03
C ILE A 77 12.25 -10.87 -2.00
N ILE A 78 12.71 -12.12 -1.85
CA ILE A 78 13.73 -12.71 -2.71
C ILE A 78 13.04 -13.44 -3.86
N ASP A 79 13.34 -13.03 -5.09
CA ASP A 79 12.96 -13.76 -6.29
C ASP A 79 13.84 -15.02 -6.38
N ARG A 80 13.26 -16.20 -6.15
CA ARG A 80 13.97 -17.50 -6.19
C ARG A 80 13.85 -18.16 -7.57
N THR A 81 13.90 -17.37 -8.64
CA THR A 81 13.98 -17.87 -10.02
C THR A 81 15.41 -18.01 -10.47
#